data_AF-A0A3D2W064-F1
#
_entry.id   AF-A0A3D2W064-F1
#
_cell.length_a   1.000
_cell.length_b   1.000
_cell.length_c   1.000
_cell.angle_alpha   90.00
_cell.angle_beta   90.00
_cell.angle_gamma   90.00
#
_symmetry.space_group_name_H-M   'P 1'
#
loop_
_entity.id
_entity.type
_entity.pdbx_description
1 polymer ?
#
loop_
_entity_poly.entity_id
_entity_poly.type
_entity_poly.pdbx_seq_one_letter_code
_entity_poly.pdbx_strand_id
1 'polypeptide(L)'
;MNERRAANLPLLWSIACVLALAVSALSSLPLHQGDEETLHDTYYVVAHWHFVLPIVAGFAFFSVFYLIVPRLLKRQANERFALAHFSLVSLGVALIFAPMAYLAVVGPPQRYVDYVESFAFLNTVSTVGYSVAGIGVLLFLAVIYRLMWVRPGA
;
A
#
# COMPACT_ATOMS: atom_id res chain seq x y z
N MET A 1 14.67 11.85 28.94
CA MET A 1 14.22 13.04 28.18
C MET A 1 14.99 13.13 26.86
N ASN A 2 14.59 12.33 25.86
CA ASN A 2 15.05 12.45 24.47
C ASN A 2 13.92 12.01 23.52
N GLU A 3 12.71 12.48 23.82
CA GLU A 3 11.45 11.94 23.27
C GLU A 3 11.02 12.65 21.97
N ARG A 4 11.84 13.54 21.41
CA ARG A 4 11.42 14.48 20.37
C ARG A 4 11.66 14.05 18.92
N ARG A 5 12.07 12.81 18.64
CA ARG A 5 12.36 12.40 17.24
C ARG A 5 11.97 10.98 16.86
N ALA A 6 11.17 10.27 17.65
CA ALA A 6 10.58 9.04 17.15
C ALA A 6 9.41 9.41 16.23
N ALA A 7 9.55 9.20 14.91
CA ALA A 7 8.40 9.19 14.04
C ALA A 7 7.41 8.18 14.61
N ASN A 8 6.19 8.64 14.97
CA ASN A 8 5.13 7.76 15.47
C ASN A 8 4.68 6.84 14.34
N LEU A 9 5.42 5.76 14.11
CA LEU A 9 5.23 4.89 12.96
C LEU A 9 3.82 4.31 12.86
N PRO A 10 3.18 3.85 13.97
CA PRO A 10 1.78 3.42 13.92
C PRO A 10 0.85 4.54 13.47
N LEU A 11 1.10 5.79 13.88
CA LEU A 11 0.31 6.94 13.46
C LEU A 11 0.46 7.20 11.95
N LEU A 12 1.67 7.08 11.40
CA LEU A 12 1.91 7.21 9.95
C LEU A 12 1.12 6.17 9.15
N TRP A 13 1.18 4.91 9.57
CA TRP A 13 0.38 3.84 8.94
C TRP A 13 -1.13 4.07 9.08
N SER A 14 -1.60 4.53 10.24
CA SER A 14 -3.01 4.83 10.46
C SER A 14 -3.50 6.01 9.60
N ILE A 15 -2.71 7.08 9.49
CA ILE A 15 -3.05 8.21 8.61
C ILE A 15 -3.11 7.74 7.16
N ALA A 16 -2.11 7.00 6.69
CA ALA A 16 -2.10 6.43 5.35
C ALA A 16 -3.31 5.51 5.10
N CYS A 17 -3.70 4.71 6.11
CA CYS A 17 -4.87 3.84 6.06
C CYS A 17 -6.17 4.63 5.90
N VAL A 18 -6.35 5.72 6.66
CA VAL A 18 -7.53 6.58 6.56
C VAL A 18 -7.60 7.29 5.21
N LEU A 19 -6.46 7.76 4.69
CA LEU A 19 -6.39 8.38 3.36
C LEU A 19 -6.74 7.36 2.26
N ALA A 20 -6.20 6.14 2.34
CA ALA A 20 -6.52 5.07 1.40
C ALA A 20 -8.01 4.71 1.46
N LEU A 21 -8.59 4.67 2.66
CA LEU A 21 -10.02 4.43 2.85
C LEU A 21 -10.88 5.55 2.23
N ALA A 22 -10.47 6.81 2.36
CA ALA A 22 -11.18 7.93 1.77
C ALA A 22 -11.19 7.86 0.22
N VAL A 23 -10.03 7.59 -0.39
CA VAL A 23 -9.94 7.40 -1.85
C VAL A 23 -10.80 6.22 -2.30
N SER A 24 -10.71 5.11 -1.55
CA SER A 24 -11.49 3.90 -1.80
C SER A 24 -13.00 4.18 -1.73
N ALA A 25 -13.46 4.93 -0.73
CA ALA A 25 -14.87 5.31 -0.58
C ALA A 25 -15.34 6.21 -1.73
N LEU A 26 -14.52 7.15 -2.19
CA LEU A 26 -14.89 7.99 -3.35
C LEU A 26 -14.99 7.18 -4.64
N SER A 27 -14.08 6.21 -4.84
CA SER A 27 -14.12 5.34 -6.02
C SER A 27 -15.31 4.36 -6.03
N SER A 28 -16.05 4.19 -4.94
CA SER A 28 -17.24 3.32 -4.93
C SER A 28 -18.48 4.02 -5.52
N LEU A 29 -18.49 5.35 -5.60
CA LEU A 29 -19.67 6.14 -5.97
C LEU A 29 -20.27 5.73 -7.32
N PRO A 30 -19.51 5.63 -8.44
CA PRO A 30 -20.07 5.25 -9.73
C PRO A 30 -20.72 3.86 -9.74
N LEU A 31 -20.15 2.90 -9.00
CA LEU A 31 -20.73 1.56 -8.87
C LEU A 31 -22.10 1.63 -8.17
N HIS A 32 -22.23 2.42 -7.10
CA HIS A 32 -23.50 2.56 -6.38
C HIS A 32 -24.56 3.39 -7.12
N GLN A 33 -24.17 4.20 -8.10
CA GLN A 33 -25.10 5.05 -8.87
C GLN A 33 -25.72 4.36 -10.10
N GLY A 34 -25.41 3.08 -10.33
CA GLY A 34 -26.02 2.27 -11.39
C GLY A 34 -25.15 2.08 -12.63
N ASP A 35 -23.90 2.54 -12.64
CA ASP A 35 -22.95 2.33 -13.74
C ASP A 35 -22.25 0.95 -13.67
N GLU A 36 -22.75 0.03 -12.83
CA GLU A 36 -22.11 -1.28 -12.66
C GLU A 36 -21.99 -2.05 -13.97
N GLU A 37 -23.01 -2.02 -14.83
CA GLU A 37 -23.01 -2.75 -16.10
C GLU A 37 -21.99 -2.20 -17.10
N THR A 38 -21.77 -0.88 -17.11
CA THR A 38 -20.82 -0.23 -18.02
C THR A 38 -19.38 -0.33 -17.53
N LEU A 39 -19.19 -0.35 -16.20
CA LEU A 39 -17.88 -0.48 -15.56
C LEU A 39 -17.49 -1.94 -15.30
N HIS A 40 -18.42 -2.89 -15.47
CA HIS A 40 -18.15 -4.31 -15.33
C HIS A 40 -17.05 -4.75 -16.29
N ASP A 41 -16.17 -5.63 -15.82
CA ASP A 41 -15.02 -6.12 -16.59
C ASP A 41 -14.09 -5.02 -17.15
N THR A 42 -14.04 -3.86 -16.50
CA THR A 42 -13.02 -2.83 -16.77
C THR A 42 -11.99 -2.76 -15.66
N TYR A 43 -10.89 -2.07 -15.94
CA TYR A 43 -9.88 -1.73 -14.92
C TYR A 43 -10.45 -0.91 -13.75
N TYR A 44 -11.65 -0.33 -13.87
CA TYR A 44 -12.31 0.40 -12.79
C TYR A 44 -12.59 -0.49 -11.58
N VAL A 45 -13.22 -1.64 -11.81
CA VAL A 45 -13.57 -2.60 -10.75
C VAL A 45 -12.30 -3.14 -10.10
N VAL A 46 -11.26 -3.43 -10.89
CA VAL A 46 -9.95 -3.85 -10.39
C VAL A 46 -9.35 -2.79 -9.47
N ALA A 47 -9.30 -1.54 -9.91
CA ALA A 47 -8.77 -0.43 -9.13
C ALA A 47 -9.52 -0.28 -7.81
N HIS A 48 -10.86 -0.26 -7.85
CA HIS A 48 -11.69 -0.10 -6.66
C HIS A 48 -11.41 -1.17 -5.59
N TRP A 49 -11.51 -2.45 -5.95
CA TRP A 49 -11.35 -3.55 -4.98
C TRP A 49 -9.93 -3.70 -4.46
N HIS A 50 -8.91 -3.42 -5.28
CA HIS A 50 -7.53 -3.43 -4.82
C HIS A 50 -7.21 -2.24 -3.90
N PHE A 51 -7.90 -1.10 -4.06
CA PHE A 51 -7.83 -0.02 -3.07
C PHE A 51 -8.45 -0.41 -1.72
N VAL A 52 -9.61 -1.09 -1.73
CA VAL A 52 -10.31 -1.48 -0.50
C VAL A 52 -9.56 -2.59 0.24
N LEU A 53 -9.34 -3.74 -0.41
CA LEU A 53 -9.06 -4.98 0.32
C LEU A 53 -7.58 -5.11 0.71
N PRO A 54 -6.61 -5.17 -0.22
CA PRO A 54 -5.22 -5.40 0.16
C PRO A 54 -4.54 -4.17 0.75
N ILE A 55 -4.84 -2.94 0.30
CA ILE A 55 -4.13 -1.73 0.76
C ILE A 55 -4.58 -1.33 2.16
N VAL A 56 -5.88 -1.13 2.38
CA VAL A 56 -6.41 -0.71 3.70
C VAL A 56 -6.12 -1.79 4.74
N ALA A 57 -6.39 -3.06 4.42
CA ALA A 57 -6.09 -4.16 5.35
C ALA A 57 -4.58 -4.27 5.63
N GLY A 58 -3.73 -4.10 4.61
CA GLY A 58 -2.28 -4.10 4.76
C GLY A 58 -1.79 -2.96 5.66
N PHE A 59 -2.26 -1.74 5.45
CA PHE A 59 -1.83 -0.57 6.25
C PHE A 59 -2.34 -0.66 7.69
N ALA A 60 -3.58 -1.11 7.90
CA ALA A 60 -4.10 -1.39 9.23
C ALA A 60 -3.28 -2.49 9.94
N PHE A 61 -2.97 -3.58 9.24
CA PHE A 61 -2.11 -4.64 9.75
C PHE A 61 -0.73 -4.12 10.16
N PHE A 62 -0.06 -3.33 9.32
CA PHE A 62 1.25 -2.77 9.65
C PHE A 62 1.18 -1.78 10.83
N SER A 63 0.15 -0.94 10.91
CA SER A 63 -0.07 -0.06 12.08
C SER A 63 -0.14 -0.87 13.38
N VAL A 64 -0.97 -1.91 13.40
CA VAL A 64 -1.14 -2.80 14.56
C VAL A 64 0.14 -3.58 14.86
N PHE A 65 0.84 -4.07 13.84
CA PHE A 65 2.11 -4.77 14.00
C PHE A 65 3.14 -3.91 14.73
N TYR A 66 3.40 -2.69 14.24
CA TYR A 66 4.35 -1.77 14.84
C TYR A 66 3.91 -1.24 16.22
N LEU A 67 2.62 -1.31 16.51
CA LEU A 67 2.04 -0.92 17.80
C LEU A 67 2.17 -2.03 18.85
N ILE A 68 1.85 -3.28 18.50
CA ILE A 68 1.67 -4.38 19.46
C ILE A 68 2.92 -5.26 19.55
N VAL A 69 3.50 -5.68 18.43
CA VAL A 69 4.56 -6.71 18.42
C VAL A 69 5.82 -6.27 19.19
N PRO A 70 6.35 -5.04 19.00
CA PRO A 70 7.47 -4.55 19.81
C PRO A 70 7.17 -4.55 21.32
N ARG A 71 5.93 -4.20 21.70
CA ARG A 71 5.49 -4.17 23.10
C ARG A 71 5.40 -5.58 23.70
N LEU A 72 4.85 -6.55 22.95
CA LEU A 72 4.78 -7.95 23.38
C LEU A 72 6.17 -8.54 23.58
N LEU A 73 7.11 -8.25 22.68
CA LEU A 73 8.48 -8.76 22.77
C LEU A 73 9.36 -7.98 23.76
N LYS A 74 8.85 -6.90 24.37
CA LYS A 74 9.61 -5.95 25.19
C LYS A 74 10.88 -5.45 24.47
N ARG A 75 10.81 -5.29 23.15
CA ARG A 75 11.91 -4.85 22.28
C ARG A 75 11.45 -3.70 21.41
N GLN A 76 12.38 -2.80 21.05
CA GLN A 76 12.08 -1.70 20.15
C GLN A 76 12.42 -2.10 18.71
N ALA A 77 11.51 -1.79 17.77
CA ALA A 77 11.81 -1.91 16.35
C ALA A 77 12.83 -0.81 15.96
N ASN A 78 13.75 -1.13 15.05
CA ASN A 78 14.69 -0.13 14.55
C ASN A 78 13.95 0.90 13.70
N GLU A 79 13.94 2.14 14.16
CA GLU A 79 13.19 3.24 13.54
C GLU A 79 13.58 3.50 12.08
N ARG A 80 14.88 3.41 11.74
CA ARG A 80 15.34 3.65 10.36
C ARG A 80 14.79 2.61 9.38
N PHE A 81 14.83 1.34 9.78
CA PHE A 81 14.30 0.24 8.97
C PHE A 81 12.78 0.33 8.85
N ALA A 82 12.12 0.71 9.95
CA ALA A 82 10.67 0.80 10.00
C ALA A 82 10.14 1.98 9.15
N LEU A 83 10.82 3.13 9.18
CA LEU A 83 10.51 4.29 8.34
C LEU A 83 10.80 4.01 6.86
N ALA A 84 11.91 3.33 6.56
CA ALA A 84 12.23 2.90 5.20
C ALA A 84 11.16 1.92 4.66
N HIS A 85 10.68 0.98 5.49
CA HIS A 85 9.59 0.08 5.14
C HIS A 85 8.30 0.85 4.82
N PHE A 86 7.88 1.77 5.70
CA PHE A 86 6.73 2.63 5.45
C PHE A 86 6.85 3.40 4.14
N SER A 87 8.00 4.03 3.91
CA SER A 87 8.23 4.87 2.73
C SER A 87 8.21 4.07 1.44
N LEU A 88 8.88 2.91 1.40
CA LEU A 88 8.93 2.05 0.21
C LEU A 88 7.57 1.45 -0.13
N VAL A 89 6.84 0.93 0.86
CA VAL A 89 5.51 0.37 0.60
C VAL A 89 4.54 1.47 0.18
N SER A 90 4.53 2.63 0.84
CA SER A 90 3.64 3.73 0.48
C SER A 90 3.93 4.27 -0.93
N LEU A 91 5.21 4.39 -1.28
CA LEU A 91 5.63 4.79 -2.64
C LEU A 91 5.25 3.74 -3.67
N GLY A 92 5.52 2.45 -3.40
CA GLY A 92 5.18 1.36 -4.30
C GLY A 92 3.68 1.28 -4.56
N VAL A 93 2.87 1.39 -3.50
CA VAL A 93 1.41 1.47 -3.60
C VAL A 93 0.99 2.68 -4.45
N ALA A 94 1.53 3.87 -4.20
CA ALA A 94 1.21 5.04 -5.02
C ALA A 94 1.55 4.84 -6.51
N LEU A 95 2.71 4.22 -6.82
CA LEU A 95 3.14 3.95 -8.19
C LEU A 95 2.31 2.87 -8.89
N ILE A 96 1.82 1.86 -8.17
CA ILE A 96 0.92 0.83 -8.73
C ILE A 96 -0.42 1.46 -9.09
N PHE A 97 -0.98 2.24 -8.16
CA PHE A 97 -2.38 2.62 -8.19
C PHE A 97 -2.66 3.97 -8.82
N ALA A 98 -1.71 4.90 -8.87
CA ALA A 98 -1.92 6.16 -9.59
C ALA A 98 -2.17 5.93 -11.10
N PRO A 99 -1.41 5.08 -11.82
CA PRO A 99 -1.73 4.73 -13.19
C PRO A 99 -3.04 3.94 -13.31
N MET A 100 -3.30 3.02 -12.37
CA MET A 100 -4.52 2.20 -12.38
C MET A 100 -5.79 3.05 -12.15
N ALA A 101 -5.71 4.11 -11.34
CA ALA A 101 -6.80 5.07 -11.15
C ALA A 101 -7.08 5.87 -12.43
N TYR A 102 -6.06 6.21 -13.22
CA TYR A 102 -6.26 6.82 -14.53
C TYR A 102 -6.86 5.82 -15.53
N LEU A 103 -6.32 4.60 -15.59
CA LEU A 103 -6.85 3.53 -16.46
C LEU A 103 -8.29 3.20 -16.11
N ALA A 104 -8.68 3.25 -14.84
CA ALA A 104 -10.05 3.08 -14.40
C ALA A 104 -11.02 4.07 -15.07
N VAL A 105 -10.61 5.34 -15.23
CA VAL A 105 -11.44 6.37 -15.89
C VAL A 105 -11.53 6.14 -17.40
N VAL A 106 -10.45 5.67 -18.03
CA VAL A 106 -10.42 5.39 -19.47
C VAL A 106 -11.18 4.09 -19.82
N GLY A 107 -11.28 3.17 -18.86
CA GLY A 107 -12.09 1.96 -18.96
C GLY A 107 -11.62 0.91 -19.99
N PRO A 108 -10.31 0.63 -20.17
CA PRO A 108 -9.92 -0.52 -20.96
C PRO A 108 -10.46 -1.80 -20.28
N PRO A 109 -10.78 -2.82 -21.08
CA PRO A 109 -11.34 -4.04 -20.55
C PRO A 109 -10.25 -4.85 -19.80
N GLN A 110 -10.64 -5.59 -18.77
CA GLN A 110 -9.72 -6.33 -17.90
C GLN A 110 -9.39 -7.74 -18.46
N ARG A 111 -8.38 -8.41 -17.85
CA ARG A 111 -7.99 -9.82 -18.13
C ARG A 111 -7.37 -10.08 -19.51
N TYR A 112 -6.91 -9.04 -20.20
CA TYR A 112 -6.10 -9.20 -21.39
C TYR A 112 -4.63 -9.33 -21.01
N VAL A 113 -3.93 -10.23 -21.71
CA VAL A 113 -2.48 -10.43 -21.54
C VAL A 113 -1.72 -9.21 -22.09
N ASP A 114 -2.21 -8.68 -23.21
CA ASP A 114 -1.63 -7.52 -23.88
C ASP A 114 -2.53 -6.29 -23.71
N TYR A 115 -1.92 -5.11 -23.79
CA TYR A 115 -2.59 -3.81 -23.73
C TYR A 115 -2.26 -2.98 -24.97
N VAL A 116 -3.12 -2.01 -25.26
CA VAL A 116 -2.90 -1.04 -26.34
C VAL A 116 -1.63 -0.24 -26.06
N GLU A 117 -0.83 0.04 -27.09
CA GLU A 117 0.44 0.75 -26.97
C GLU A 117 0.30 2.12 -26.25
N SER A 118 -0.85 2.78 -26.40
CA SER A 118 -1.17 4.04 -25.70
C SER A 118 -1.15 3.92 -24.17
N PHE A 119 -1.38 2.72 -23.62
CA PHE A 119 -1.35 2.45 -22.19
C PHE A 119 -0.04 1.81 -21.70
N ALA A 120 0.94 1.60 -22.58
CA ALA A 120 2.18 0.92 -22.24
C ALA A 120 2.97 1.63 -21.14
N PHE A 121 3.03 2.95 -21.21
CA PHE A 121 3.72 3.75 -20.20
C PHE A 121 3.10 3.56 -18.81
N LEU A 122 1.78 3.66 -18.70
CA LEU A 122 1.06 3.55 -17.43
C LEU A 122 1.20 2.15 -16.80
N ASN A 123 1.08 1.11 -17.62
CA ASN A 123 1.28 -0.27 -17.16
C ASN A 123 2.73 -0.51 -16.71
N THR A 124 3.71 0.05 -17.43
CA THR A 124 5.13 -0.05 -17.05
C THR A 124 5.39 0.62 -15.69
N VAL A 125 4.80 1.80 -15.45
CA VAL A 125 4.90 2.48 -14.14
C VAL A 125 4.29 1.61 -13.03
N SER A 126 3.13 0.99 -13.27
CA SER A 126 2.54 0.06 -12.30
C SER A 126 3.43 -1.16 -12.03
N THR A 127 4.10 -1.71 -13.04
CA THR A 127 5.07 -2.82 -12.87
C THR A 127 6.28 -2.41 -12.01
N VAL A 128 6.82 -1.20 -12.24
CA VAL A 128 7.89 -0.64 -11.41
C VAL A 128 7.41 -0.46 -9.97
N GLY A 129 6.21 0.09 -9.79
CA GLY A 129 5.58 0.24 -8.47
C GLY A 129 5.44 -1.09 -7.73
N TYR A 130 5.03 -2.15 -8.43
CA TYR A 130 4.94 -3.50 -7.87
C TYR A 130 6.29 -4.02 -7.38
N SER A 131 7.34 -3.79 -8.15
CA SER A 131 8.71 -4.16 -7.76
C SER A 131 9.18 -3.39 -6.52
N VAL A 132 8.87 -2.08 -6.44
CA VAL A 132 9.17 -1.25 -5.25
C VAL A 132 8.41 -1.75 -4.01
N ALA A 133 7.12 -2.07 -4.14
CA ALA A 133 6.33 -2.65 -3.06
C ALA A 133 6.88 -4.02 -2.61
N GLY A 134 7.32 -4.86 -3.56
CA GLY A 134 7.98 -6.12 -3.28
C GLY A 134 9.27 -5.97 -2.45
N ILE A 135 10.10 -4.98 -2.77
CA ILE A 135 11.26 -4.62 -1.94
C ILE A 135 10.81 -4.18 -0.54
N GLY A 136 9.70 -3.44 -0.44
CA GLY A 136 9.07 -3.10 0.84
C GLY A 136 8.74 -4.33 1.69
N VAL A 137 8.15 -5.37 1.10
CA VAL A 137 7.86 -6.64 1.80
C VAL A 137 9.13 -7.34 2.26
N LEU A 138 10.19 -7.38 1.43
CA LEU A 138 11.48 -7.94 1.86
C LEU A 138 12.08 -7.18 3.04
N LEU A 139 11.95 -5.84 3.04
CA LEU A 139 12.39 -5.02 4.16
C LEU A 139 11.56 -5.27 5.43
N PHE A 140 10.27 -5.56 5.30
CA PHE A 140 9.43 -5.97 6.44
C PHE A 140 9.91 -7.27 7.07
N LEU A 141 10.27 -8.27 6.26
CA LEU A 141 10.87 -9.52 6.77
C LEU A 141 12.20 -9.25 7.50
N ALA A 142 13.02 -8.33 6.99
CA ALA A 142 14.24 -7.91 7.67
C ALA A 142 13.96 -7.19 9.01
N VAL A 143 12.89 -6.38 9.09
CA VAL A 143 12.43 -5.77 10.35
C VAL A 143 12.04 -6.84 11.37
N ILE A 144 11.26 -7.84 10.95
CA ILE A 144 10.85 -8.97 11.80
C ILE A 144 12.09 -9.73 12.30
N TYR A 145 13.01 -10.09 11.39
CA TYR A 145 14.23 -10.78 11.73
C TYR A 145 15.05 -10.02 12.78
N ARG A 146 15.24 -8.70 12.57
CA ARG A 146 16.00 -7.88 13.51
C ARG A 146 15.30 -7.77 14.86
N LEU A 147 13.97 -7.63 14.87
CA LEU A 147 13.20 -7.55 16.11
C LEU A 147 13.30 -8.84 16.93
N MET A 148 13.25 -10.01 16.27
CA MET A 148 13.27 -11.32 16.94
C MET A 148 14.67 -11.80 17.32
N TRP A 149 15.69 -11.56 16.48
CA TRP A 149 16.99 -12.21 16.64
C TRP A 149 18.13 -11.27 17.05
N VAL A 150 18.06 -9.99 16.71
CA VAL A 150 19.13 -9.03 17.02
C VAL A 150 18.89 -8.37 18.36
N ARG A 151 19.91 -8.38 19.23
CA ARG A 151 19.81 -7.74 20.56
C ARG A 151 19.79 -6.21 20.42
N PRO A 152 18.97 -5.49 21.22
CA PRO A 152 19.05 -4.04 21.27
C PRO A 152 20.44 -3.62 21.78
N GLY A 153 21.23 -2.90 20.98
CA GLY A 153 22.53 -2.35 21.38
C GLY A 153 23.77 -2.84 20.61
N ALA A 154 23.60 -3.68 19.58
CA ALA A 154 24.65 -4.02 18.61
C ALA A 154 24.52 -3.20 17.31
#